data_AF-A0A3N5I8W8-F1
#
_entry.id   AF-A0A3N5I8W8-F1
#
_cell.length_a   1.000
_cell.length_b   1.000
_cell.length_c   1.000
_cell.angle_alpha   90.00
_cell.angle_beta   90.00
_cell.angle_gamma   90.00
#
_symmetry.space_group_name_H-M   'P 1'
#
loop_
_entity.id
_entity.type
_entity.pdbx_description
1 polymer ?
#
loop_
_entity_poly.entity_id
_entity_poly.type
_entity_poly.pdbx_seq_one_letter_code
_entity_poly.pdbx_strand_id
1 'polypeptide(L)'
;MITSLLKRFVYALFLLGVISIIAFGLSKLVPGDEILDYLSIDDSRYSSSADPLQQRAAYARVAAKRGLDLPLFYVSVIPGYYPDSLYAIVPVDVRETIKKWVTASRDKAAAMQMHRDLLSGLAYACPRANTSEIADQCCQGFSTALNTHDLFSVHHSIIRLHTLNAKSGHTDIVLGDLLNKLHQDIEQLISEPKRLAATAWLPSIYWHGKQNQYHRWMAGFITLQPVTSLIDGRDAW
;
A
#
# COMPACT_ATOMS: atom_id res chain seq x y z
N MET A 1 5.47 17.41 -50.19
CA MET A 1 4.66 18.17 -49.20
C MET A 1 4.02 17.28 -48.13
N ILE A 2 3.33 16.18 -48.49
CA ILE A 2 2.66 15.31 -47.48
C ILE A 2 3.67 14.62 -46.54
N THR A 3 4.80 14.16 -47.06
CA THR A 3 5.87 13.52 -46.26
C THR A 3 6.51 14.47 -45.25
N SER A 4 6.67 15.76 -45.59
CA SER A 4 7.20 16.77 -44.67
C SER A 4 6.18 17.15 -43.58
N LEU A 5 4.89 17.18 -43.91
CA LEU A 5 3.82 17.40 -42.93
C LEU A 5 3.68 16.23 -41.97
N LEU A 6 3.73 14.99 -42.47
CA LEU A 6 3.68 13.78 -41.64
C LEU A 6 4.86 13.73 -40.66
N LYS A 7 6.09 14.02 -41.12
CA LYS A 7 7.27 14.10 -40.25
C LYS A 7 7.07 15.11 -39.11
N ARG A 8 6.59 16.32 -39.42
CA ARG A 8 6.32 17.36 -38.42
C ARG A 8 5.25 16.93 -37.42
N PHE A 9 4.19 16.29 -37.88
CA PHE A 9 3.13 15.77 -37.02
C PHE A 9 3.66 14.69 -36.06
N VAL A 10 4.47 13.75 -36.55
CA VAL A 10 5.10 12.71 -35.71
C VAL A 10 6.02 13.33 -34.65
N TYR A 11 6.84 14.33 -35.03
CA TYR A 11 7.69 15.03 -34.05
C TYR A 11 6.87 15.79 -33.00
N ALA A 12 5.76 16.42 -33.40
CA ALA A 12 4.87 17.10 -32.48
C ALA A 12 4.23 16.12 -31.49
N LEU A 13 3.74 14.96 -31.95
CA LEU A 13 3.16 13.93 -31.10
C LEU A 13 4.20 13.34 -30.14
N PHE A 14 5.42 13.10 -30.62
CA PHE A 14 6.52 12.64 -29.78
C PHE A 14 6.87 13.66 -28.69
N LEU A 15 7.02 14.94 -29.05
CA LEU A 15 7.31 16.00 -28.09
C LEU A 15 6.21 16.13 -27.03
N LEU A 16 4.95 16.09 -27.45
CA LEU A 16 3.80 16.10 -26.54
C LEU A 16 3.84 14.91 -25.59
N GLY A 17 4.17 13.71 -26.08
CA GLY A 17 4.35 12.52 -25.26
C GLY A 17 5.45 12.68 -24.21
N VAL A 18 6.60 13.24 -24.60
CA VAL A 18 7.71 13.51 -23.66
C VAL A 18 7.29 14.51 -22.58
N ILE A 19 6.71 15.64 -22.98
CA ILE A 19 6.23 16.67 -22.04
C ILE A 19 5.20 16.08 -21.08
N SER A 20 4.29 15.25 -21.59
CA SER A 20 3.28 14.57 -20.79
C SER A 20 3.89 13.64 -19.74
N ILE A 21 4.90 12.83 -20.11
CA ILE A 21 5.56 11.91 -19.17
C ILE A 21 6.25 12.72 -18.07
N ILE A 22 6.91 13.82 -18.43
CA ILE A 22 7.57 14.71 -17.47
C ILE A 22 6.54 15.35 -16.53
N ALA A 23 5.44 15.90 -17.07
CA ALA A 23 4.39 16.52 -16.27
C ALA A 23 3.76 15.54 -15.28
N PHE A 24 3.44 14.33 -15.74
CA PHE A 24 2.94 13.26 -14.88
C PHE A 24 3.97 12.87 -13.81
N GLY A 25 5.24 12.71 -14.18
CA GLY A 25 6.32 12.40 -13.24
C GLY A 25 6.44 13.44 -12.13
N LEU A 26 6.45 14.72 -12.48
CA LEU A 26 6.48 15.83 -11.52
C LEU A 26 5.26 15.81 -10.58
N SER A 27 4.07 15.50 -11.09
CA SER A 27 2.86 15.40 -10.25
C SER A 27 2.96 14.31 -9.18
N LYS A 28 3.78 13.27 -9.40
CA LYS A 28 3.99 12.16 -8.46
C LYS A 28 5.17 12.39 -7.50
N LEU A 29 5.90 13.49 -7.66
CA LEU A 29 6.97 13.90 -6.73
C LEU A 29 6.48 14.88 -5.66
N VAL A 30 5.20 15.25 -5.69
CA VAL A 30 4.57 16.09 -4.66
C VAL A 30 4.63 15.34 -3.32
N PRO A 31 5.20 15.94 -2.26
CA PRO A 31 5.26 15.31 -0.95
C PRO A 31 3.87 15.21 -0.34
N GLY A 32 3.64 14.15 0.44
CA GLY A 32 2.36 13.90 1.11
C GLY A 32 1.65 12.68 0.56
N ASP A 33 0.46 12.42 1.09
CA ASP A 33 -0.41 11.33 0.68
C ASP A 33 -1.73 11.89 0.13
N GLU A 34 -1.85 11.88 -1.19
CA GLU A 34 -3.02 12.39 -1.92
C GLU A 34 -4.33 11.75 -1.43
N ILE A 35 -4.29 10.50 -0.95
CA ILE A 35 -5.49 9.82 -0.43
C ILE A 35 -5.94 10.44 0.89
N LEU A 36 -5.00 10.78 1.78
CA LEU A 36 -5.31 11.47 3.03
C LEU A 36 -5.84 12.88 2.77
N ASP A 37 -5.30 13.58 1.77
CA ASP A 37 -5.80 14.89 1.38
C ASP A 37 -7.26 14.80 0.93
N TYR A 38 -7.61 13.86 0.04
CA TYR A 38 -9.01 13.65 -0.36
C TYR A 38 -9.90 13.20 0.80
N LEU A 39 -9.41 12.33 1.70
CA LEU A 39 -10.19 11.90 2.87
C LEU A 39 -10.52 13.07 3.79
N SER A 40 -9.59 14.00 3.97
CA SER A 40 -9.80 15.20 4.80
C SER A 40 -10.86 16.15 4.24
N ILE A 41 -11.09 16.11 2.93
CA ILE A 41 -12.02 17.01 2.22
C ILE A 41 -13.40 16.36 2.01
N ASP A 42 -13.43 15.09 1.60
CA ASP A 42 -14.65 14.39 1.12
C ASP A 42 -15.44 13.74 2.28
N ASP A 43 -14.78 13.34 3.39
CA ASP A 43 -15.42 12.47 4.38
C ASP A 43 -15.60 13.08 5.76
N SER A 44 -16.82 13.56 6.02
CA SER A 44 -17.31 13.86 7.38
C SER A 44 -17.31 12.64 8.33
N ARG A 45 -17.10 11.42 7.79
CA ARG A 45 -16.95 10.18 8.58
C ARG A 45 -15.50 9.75 8.77
N TYR A 46 -14.51 10.43 8.16
CA TYR A 46 -13.12 10.22 8.50
C TYR A 46 -12.84 10.90 9.84
N SER A 47 -13.03 10.14 10.91
CA SER A 47 -12.57 10.54 12.23
C SER A 47 -11.21 9.89 12.51
N SER A 48 -10.24 10.68 12.95
CA SER A 48 -8.95 10.17 13.41
C SER A 48 -9.10 9.18 14.58
N SER A 49 -10.26 9.17 15.26
CA SER A 49 -10.62 8.21 16.31
C SER A 49 -11.43 7.00 15.81
N ALA A 50 -11.67 6.87 14.50
CA ALA A 50 -12.35 5.71 13.94
C ALA A 50 -11.49 4.44 14.08
N ASP A 51 -12.17 3.29 14.16
CA ASP A 51 -11.56 1.95 14.18
C ASP A 51 -10.54 1.80 13.02
N PRO A 52 -9.32 1.27 13.29
CA PRO A 52 -8.30 0.97 12.29
C PRO A 52 -8.81 0.25 11.03
N LEU A 53 -9.81 -0.62 11.15
CA LEU A 53 -10.39 -1.32 10.00
C LEU A 53 -11.22 -0.37 9.12
N GLN A 54 -11.98 0.53 9.73
CA GLN A 54 -12.78 1.53 9.01
C GLN A 54 -11.90 2.54 8.31
N GLN A 55 -10.81 2.99 8.94
CA GLN A 55 -9.83 3.87 8.33
C GLN A 55 -9.22 3.25 7.07
N ARG A 56 -8.81 1.98 7.14
CA ARG A 56 -8.29 1.24 5.97
C ARG A 56 -9.34 1.09 4.86
N ALA A 57 -10.60 0.82 5.22
CA ALA A 57 -11.68 0.72 4.24
C ALA A 57 -11.97 2.06 3.54
N ALA A 58 -11.96 3.17 4.28
CA ALA A 58 -12.11 4.51 3.74
C ALA A 58 -10.96 4.86 2.79
N TYR A 59 -9.72 4.59 3.21
CA TYR A 59 -8.52 4.78 2.39
C TYR A 59 -8.57 3.98 1.08
N ALA A 60 -8.91 2.68 1.14
CA ALA A 60 -9.03 1.84 -0.05
C ALA A 60 -10.13 2.33 -1.01
N ARG A 61 -11.25 2.83 -0.48
CA ARG A 61 -12.35 3.39 -1.29
C ARG A 61 -11.90 4.63 -2.06
N VAL A 62 -11.23 5.57 -1.38
CA VAL A 62 -10.72 6.79 -2.03
C VAL A 62 -9.66 6.43 -3.06
N ALA A 63 -8.75 5.51 -2.73
CA ALA A 63 -7.75 5.04 -3.67
C ALA A 63 -8.37 4.47 -4.95
N ALA A 64 -9.36 3.57 -4.83
CA ALA A 64 -10.05 2.98 -5.98
C ALA A 64 -10.82 4.02 -6.80
N LYS A 65 -11.52 4.96 -6.14
CA LYS A 65 -12.26 6.07 -6.78
C LYS A 65 -11.30 6.94 -7.61
N ARG A 66 -10.11 7.22 -7.09
CA ARG A 66 -9.08 8.06 -7.74
C ARG A 66 -8.13 7.27 -8.65
N GLY A 67 -8.19 5.94 -8.64
CA GLY A 67 -7.26 5.09 -9.37
C GLY A 67 -5.85 5.06 -8.81
N LEU A 68 -5.65 5.46 -7.55
CA LEU A 68 -4.36 5.50 -6.86
C LEU A 68 -3.89 4.11 -6.40
N ASP A 69 -4.77 3.12 -6.47
CA ASP A 69 -4.51 1.69 -6.28
C ASP A 69 -3.86 1.02 -7.53
N LEU A 70 -3.78 1.74 -8.65
CA LEU A 70 -3.20 1.24 -9.89
C LEU A 70 -1.68 1.50 -9.97
N PRO A 71 -0.95 0.72 -10.79
CA PRO A 71 0.44 1.02 -11.14
C PRO A 71 0.60 2.43 -11.69
N LEU A 72 1.73 3.08 -11.39
CA LEU A 72 2.00 4.45 -11.83
C LEU A 72 2.07 4.58 -13.36
N PHE A 73 2.68 3.59 -14.02
CA PHE A 73 2.99 3.64 -15.45
C PHE A 73 2.82 2.27 -16.11
N TYR A 74 2.94 2.22 -17.44
CA TYR A 74 2.86 0.97 -18.21
C TYR A 74 3.90 -0.07 -17.81
N VAL A 75 5.07 0.39 -17.35
CA VAL A 75 6.19 -0.46 -16.94
C VAL A 75 6.70 0.01 -15.59
N SER A 76 7.04 -0.94 -14.72
CA SER A 76 7.81 -0.66 -13.49
C SER A 76 9.11 -1.43 -13.49
N VAL A 77 10.17 -0.76 -13.01
CA VAL A 77 11.48 -1.37 -12.77
C VAL A 77 11.71 -1.32 -11.26
N ILE A 78 11.72 -2.48 -10.62
CA ILE A 78 11.94 -2.61 -9.17
C ILE A 78 13.05 -3.64 -8.88
N PRO A 79 13.74 -3.58 -7.73
CA PRO A 79 14.72 -4.61 -7.38
C PRO A 79 14.09 -6.00 -7.38
N GLY A 80 14.78 -7.02 -7.90
CA GLY A 80 14.20 -8.36 -8.08
C GLY A 80 13.85 -9.10 -6.78
N TYR A 81 14.43 -8.64 -5.66
CA TYR A 81 14.09 -9.09 -4.33
C TYR A 81 12.80 -8.47 -3.76
N TYR A 82 12.18 -7.48 -4.42
CA TYR A 82 10.85 -6.98 -4.02
C TYR A 82 9.71 -7.83 -4.60
N PRO A 83 8.55 -7.89 -3.92
CA PRO A 83 7.35 -8.51 -4.47
C PRO A 83 6.81 -7.68 -5.64
N ASP A 84 6.28 -8.38 -6.64
CA ASP A 84 5.61 -7.78 -7.80
C ASP A 84 4.31 -7.07 -7.40
N SER A 85 3.60 -7.59 -6.41
CA SER A 85 2.36 -7.03 -5.86
C SER A 85 2.57 -5.81 -4.94
N LEU A 86 3.78 -5.25 -4.85
CA LEU A 86 4.08 -4.15 -3.92
C LEU A 86 3.23 -2.91 -4.20
N TYR A 87 2.90 -2.65 -5.47
CA TYR A 87 2.05 -1.52 -5.87
C TYR A 87 0.60 -1.68 -5.38
N ALA A 88 0.13 -2.92 -5.16
CA ALA A 88 -1.24 -3.20 -4.72
C ALA A 88 -1.46 -2.93 -3.23
N ILE A 89 -0.38 -2.75 -2.46
CA ILE A 89 -0.47 -2.31 -1.06
C ILE A 89 -0.76 -0.81 -1.08
N VAL A 90 -2.02 -0.47 -0.88
CA VAL A 90 -2.55 0.87 -1.10
C VAL A 90 -1.96 1.89 -0.09
N PRO A 91 -1.96 1.67 1.24
CA PRO A 91 -1.35 2.60 2.19
C PRO A 91 0.16 2.71 2.01
N VAL A 92 0.66 3.94 1.90
CA VAL A 92 2.08 4.22 1.65
C VAL A 92 2.96 3.74 2.80
N ASP A 93 2.57 4.00 4.06
CA ASP A 93 3.36 3.62 5.25
C ASP A 93 3.52 2.11 5.38
N VAL A 94 2.46 1.35 5.08
CA VAL A 94 2.48 -0.12 5.10
C VAL A 94 3.36 -0.65 3.97
N ARG A 95 3.31 -0.01 2.79
CA ARG A 95 4.17 -0.37 1.65
C ARG A 95 5.65 -0.16 1.99
N GLU A 96 6.00 0.93 2.66
CA GLU A 96 7.36 1.19 3.12
C GLU A 96 7.79 0.22 4.22
N THR A 97 6.90 -0.12 5.14
CA THR A 97 7.09 -1.18 6.15
C THR A 97 7.49 -2.50 5.52
N ILE A 98 6.73 -2.94 4.51
CA ILE A 98 7.02 -4.19 3.81
C ILE A 98 8.35 -4.10 3.05
N LYS A 99 8.67 -2.98 2.40
CA LYS A 99 10.00 -2.80 1.76
C LYS A 99 11.14 -2.98 2.77
N LYS A 100 11.00 -2.44 3.98
CA LYS A 100 12.00 -2.59 5.05
C LYS A 100 12.12 -4.03 5.50
N TRP A 101 10.99 -4.72 5.74
CA TRP A 101 10.97 -6.13 6.11
C TRP A 101 11.62 -7.02 5.05
N VAL A 102 11.30 -6.79 3.77
CA VAL A 102 11.89 -7.52 2.64
C VAL A 102 13.39 -7.25 2.52
N THR A 103 13.83 -6.01 2.76
CA THR A 103 15.25 -5.65 2.70
C THR A 103 16.04 -6.31 3.84
N ALA A 104 15.47 -6.37 5.04
CA ALA A 104 16.09 -6.98 6.22
C ALA A 104 16.13 -8.52 6.11
N SER A 105 14.99 -9.16 5.83
CA SER A 105 14.87 -10.61 5.77
C SER A 105 15.38 -11.23 4.46
N ARG A 106 15.42 -10.43 3.38
CA ARG A 106 15.66 -10.89 2.00
C ARG A 106 14.65 -11.94 1.53
N ASP A 107 13.48 -12.01 2.19
CA ASP A 107 12.41 -12.96 1.88
C ASP A 107 11.10 -12.22 1.58
N LYS A 108 10.86 -11.97 0.28
CA LYS A 108 9.62 -11.32 -0.18
C LYS A 108 8.36 -12.14 0.07
N ALA A 109 8.47 -13.47 0.09
CA ALA A 109 7.30 -14.33 0.30
C ALA A 109 6.88 -14.29 1.77
N ALA A 110 7.84 -14.42 2.69
CA ALA A 110 7.59 -14.35 4.13
C ALA A 110 7.08 -12.96 4.54
N ALA A 111 7.67 -11.87 4.03
CA ALA A 111 7.22 -10.52 4.37
C ALA A 111 5.77 -10.25 3.91
N MET A 112 5.39 -10.74 2.72
CA MET A 112 4.02 -10.64 2.23
C MET A 112 3.06 -11.57 3.00
N GLN A 113 3.53 -12.74 3.45
CA GLN A 113 2.75 -13.65 4.28
C GLN A 113 2.45 -13.04 5.65
N MET A 114 3.47 -12.49 6.31
CA MET A 114 3.35 -11.74 7.56
C MET A 114 2.36 -10.58 7.44
N HIS A 115 2.42 -9.82 6.35
CA HIS A 115 1.46 -8.75 6.08
C HIS A 115 0.01 -9.27 6.00
N ARG A 116 -0.23 -10.36 5.28
CA ARG A 116 -1.57 -10.96 5.16
C ARG A 116 -2.09 -11.46 6.51
N ASP A 117 -1.23 -12.09 7.30
CA ASP A 117 -1.62 -12.64 8.59
C ASP A 117 -1.93 -11.53 9.60
N LEU A 118 -1.17 -10.43 9.58
CA LEU A 118 -1.50 -9.24 10.38
C LEU A 118 -2.84 -8.61 9.97
N LEU A 119 -3.14 -8.55 8.66
CA LEU A 119 -4.45 -8.11 8.19
C LEU A 119 -5.58 -9.05 8.65
N SER A 120 -5.33 -10.36 8.68
CA SER A 120 -6.30 -11.34 9.19
C SER A 120 -6.57 -11.16 10.69
N GLY A 121 -5.54 -10.88 11.48
CA GLY A 121 -5.67 -10.54 12.90
C GLY A 121 -6.48 -9.26 13.11
N LEU A 122 -6.24 -8.24 12.28
CA LEU A 122 -7.00 -6.99 12.31
C LEU A 122 -8.48 -7.23 11.96
N ALA A 123 -8.76 -7.99 10.90
CA ALA A 123 -10.12 -8.36 10.51
C ALA A 123 -10.84 -9.21 11.58
N TYR A 124 -10.10 -9.97 12.38
CA TYR A 124 -10.65 -10.75 13.48
C TYR A 124 -10.95 -9.89 14.72
N ALA A 125 -10.00 -9.06 15.15
CA ALA A 125 -10.07 -8.32 16.41
C ALA A 125 -10.95 -7.07 16.34
N CYS A 126 -10.84 -6.27 15.28
CA CYS A 126 -11.50 -4.96 15.20
C CYS A 126 -13.04 -4.99 15.26
N PRO A 127 -13.74 -5.93 14.60
CA PRO A 127 -15.20 -6.04 14.73
C PRO A 127 -15.69 -6.28 16.17
N ARG A 128 -14.81 -6.78 17.04
CA ARG A 128 -15.09 -7.08 18.46
C ARG A 128 -14.60 -5.98 19.40
N ALA A 129 -13.92 -4.94 18.91
CA ALA A 129 -13.30 -3.90 19.72
C ALA A 129 -14.30 -3.18 20.64
N ASN A 130 -15.50 -2.88 20.14
CA ASN A 130 -16.56 -2.22 20.92
C ASN A 130 -17.15 -3.09 22.03
N THR A 131 -16.94 -4.41 21.97
CA THR A 131 -17.53 -5.39 22.90
C THR A 131 -16.54 -5.96 23.90
N SER A 132 -15.24 -5.82 23.65
CA SER A 132 -14.18 -6.37 24.48
C SER A 132 -12.97 -5.46 24.44
N GLU A 133 -12.54 -4.98 25.60
CA GLU A 133 -11.32 -4.18 25.75
C GLU A 133 -10.09 -4.93 25.22
N ILE A 134 -10.04 -6.25 25.39
CA ILE A 134 -8.94 -7.09 24.90
C ILE A 134 -8.96 -7.12 23.37
N ALA A 135 -10.14 -7.23 22.75
CA ALA A 135 -10.26 -7.18 21.31
C ALA A 135 -9.89 -5.81 20.73
N ASP A 136 -10.22 -4.71 21.43
CA ASP A 136 -9.78 -3.37 21.05
C ASP A 136 -8.26 -3.23 21.12
N GLN A 137 -7.64 -3.65 22.23
CA GLN A 137 -6.19 -3.65 22.37
C GLN A 137 -5.52 -4.54 21.31
N CYS A 138 -6.13 -5.66 20.93
CA CYS A 138 -5.63 -6.50 19.84
C CYS A 138 -5.77 -5.82 18.47
N CYS A 139 -6.90 -5.18 18.19
CA CYS A 139 -7.14 -4.42 16.97
C CYS A 139 -6.08 -3.31 16.80
N GLN A 140 -5.86 -2.52 17.85
CA GLN A 140 -4.83 -1.48 17.87
C GLN A 140 -3.43 -2.08 17.71
N GLY A 141 -3.12 -3.16 18.44
CA GLY A 141 -1.82 -3.83 18.37
C GLY A 141 -1.49 -4.38 16.98
N PHE A 142 -2.45 -5.00 16.28
CA PHE A 142 -2.26 -5.41 14.89
C PHE A 142 -2.05 -4.22 13.96
N SER A 143 -2.82 -3.14 14.15
CA SER A 143 -2.65 -1.92 13.36
C SER A 143 -1.27 -1.29 13.56
N THR A 144 -0.78 -1.22 14.81
CA THR A 144 0.57 -0.73 15.14
C THR A 144 1.64 -1.62 14.51
N ALA A 145 1.51 -2.95 14.61
CA ALA A 145 2.47 -3.88 14.01
C ALA A 145 2.57 -3.72 12.48
N LEU A 146 1.43 -3.49 11.79
CA LEU A 146 1.41 -3.26 10.33
C LEU A 146 2.14 -1.98 9.89
N ASN A 147 2.27 -1.00 10.77
CA ASN A 147 2.90 0.30 10.49
C ASN A 147 4.31 0.40 11.11
N THR A 148 4.85 -0.69 11.66
CA THR A 148 6.15 -0.71 12.33
C THR A 148 7.23 -1.27 11.42
N HIS A 149 8.18 -0.43 11.02
CA HIS A 149 9.27 -0.79 10.10
C HIS A 149 10.26 -1.82 10.68
N ASP A 150 10.46 -1.81 12.00
CA ASP A 150 11.45 -2.64 12.69
C ASP A 150 10.88 -4.01 13.07
N LEU A 151 11.50 -5.09 12.57
CA LEU A 151 11.05 -6.47 12.80
C LEU A 151 11.11 -6.87 14.27
N PHE A 152 12.08 -6.35 15.03
CA PHE A 152 12.20 -6.65 16.45
C PHE A 152 11.07 -6.02 17.28
N SER A 153 10.71 -4.78 16.96
CA SER A 153 9.55 -4.09 17.53
C SER A 153 8.23 -4.78 17.17
N VAL A 154 8.10 -5.31 15.94
CA VAL A 154 6.95 -6.12 15.53
C VAL A 154 6.89 -7.43 16.34
N HIS A 155 8.03 -8.11 16.52
CA HIS A 155 8.12 -9.32 17.33
C HIS A 155 7.66 -9.09 18.78
N HIS A 156 8.15 -8.02 19.42
CA HIS A 156 7.68 -7.63 20.76
C HIS A 156 6.18 -7.31 20.79
N SER A 157 5.65 -6.68 19.74
CA SER A 157 4.22 -6.39 19.64
C SER A 157 3.39 -7.68 19.60
N ILE A 158 3.85 -8.70 18.87
CA ILE A 158 3.19 -10.02 18.81
C ILE A 158 3.24 -10.74 20.15
N ILE A 159 4.38 -10.71 20.85
CA ILE A 159 4.47 -11.27 22.22
C ILE A 159 3.48 -10.57 23.16
N ARG A 160 3.38 -9.24 23.07
CA ARG A 160 2.41 -8.50 23.89
C ARG A 160 0.98 -8.97 23.61
N LEU A 161 0.60 -9.15 22.35
CA LEU A 161 -0.71 -9.67 21.97
C LEU A 161 -0.97 -11.08 22.53
N HIS A 162 0.03 -11.97 22.50
CA HIS A 162 -0.03 -13.28 23.17
C HIS A 162 -0.34 -13.15 24.66
N THR A 163 0.39 -12.28 25.36
CA THR A 163 0.16 -12.09 26.80
C THR A 163 -1.22 -11.51 27.11
N LEU A 164 -1.77 -10.68 26.21
CA LEU A 164 -3.11 -10.12 26.35
C LEU A 164 -4.18 -11.21 26.16
N ASN A 165 -4.04 -12.06 25.14
CA ASN A 165 -4.95 -13.18 24.91
C ASN A 165 -4.91 -14.21 26.05
N ALA A 166 -3.75 -14.44 26.67
CA ALA A 166 -3.64 -15.35 27.81
C ALA A 166 -4.30 -14.81 29.09
N LYS A 167 -4.36 -13.48 29.26
CA LYS A 167 -4.93 -12.82 30.46
C LYS A 167 -6.45 -12.69 30.43
N SER A 168 -7.12 -12.96 29.31
CA SER A 168 -8.56 -12.75 29.12
C SER A 168 -9.47 -13.65 29.96
N GLY A 169 -8.93 -14.61 30.70
CA GLY A 169 -9.71 -15.60 31.47
C GLY A 169 -10.43 -16.65 30.61
N HIS A 170 -10.64 -16.38 29.32
CA HIS A 170 -11.13 -17.30 28.30
C HIS A 170 -10.20 -17.20 27.09
N THR A 171 -9.33 -18.20 26.90
CA THR A 171 -8.42 -18.25 25.76
C THR A 171 -9.22 -18.33 24.47
N ASP A 172 -9.16 -17.27 23.66
CA ASP A 172 -9.70 -17.30 22.31
C ASP A 172 -8.76 -18.16 21.46
N ILE A 173 -9.21 -19.38 21.14
CA ILE A 173 -8.43 -20.38 20.40
C ILE A 173 -8.08 -19.86 19.00
N VAL A 174 -9.03 -19.19 18.32
CA VAL A 174 -8.82 -18.69 16.96
C VAL A 174 -7.79 -17.58 16.96
N LEU A 175 -7.88 -16.64 17.90
CA LEU A 175 -6.87 -15.59 18.06
C LEU A 175 -5.52 -16.18 18.48
N GLY A 176 -5.52 -17.19 19.35
CA GLY A 176 -4.31 -17.91 19.77
C GLY A 176 -3.58 -18.54 18.59
N ASP A 177 -4.29 -19.25 17.71
CA ASP A 177 -3.73 -19.86 16.51
C ASP A 177 -3.16 -18.81 15.55
N LEU A 178 -3.87 -17.70 15.35
CA LEU A 178 -3.37 -16.57 14.54
C LEU A 178 -2.09 -15.97 15.11
N LEU A 179 -2.04 -15.76 16.43
CA LEU A 179 -0.86 -15.22 17.11
C LEU A 179 0.32 -16.21 17.09
N ASN A 180 0.05 -17.51 17.21
CA ASN A 180 1.08 -18.56 17.07
C ASN A 180 1.67 -18.55 15.66
N LYS A 181 0.82 -18.44 14.64
CA LYS A 181 1.25 -18.33 13.25
C LYS A 181 2.08 -17.06 13.01
N LEU A 182 1.62 -15.91 13.51
CA LEU A 182 2.37 -14.65 13.42
C LEU A 182 3.72 -14.71 14.12
N HIS A 183 3.80 -15.42 15.26
CA HIS A 183 5.06 -15.66 15.95
C HIS A 183 6.02 -16.50 15.09
N GLN A 184 5.53 -17.54 14.40
CA GLN A 184 6.35 -18.32 13.46
C GLN A 184 6.81 -17.48 12.26
N ASP A 185 5.92 -16.68 11.68
CA ASP A 185 6.23 -15.82 10.53
C ASP A 185 7.31 -14.78 10.87
N ILE A 186 7.23 -14.14 12.04
CA ILE A 186 8.24 -13.15 12.45
C ILE A 186 9.58 -13.80 12.81
N GLU A 187 9.56 -15.00 13.42
CA GLU A 187 10.78 -15.76 13.68
C GLU A 187 11.48 -16.14 12.37
N GLN A 188 10.74 -16.58 11.35
CA GLN A 188 11.30 -16.85 10.03
C GLN A 188 11.96 -15.60 9.43
N LEU A 189 11.35 -14.42 9.59
CA LEU A 189 11.89 -13.16 9.07
C LEU A 189 13.15 -12.68 9.80
N ILE A 190 13.30 -12.98 11.09
CA ILE A 190 14.43 -12.53 11.92
C ILE A 190 15.60 -13.52 11.87
N SER A 191 15.31 -14.82 11.99
CA SER A 191 16.33 -15.86 12.22
C SER A 191 17.06 -16.31 10.95
N GLU A 192 16.41 -16.24 9.79
CA GLU A 192 16.95 -16.78 8.54
C GLU A 192 16.97 -15.75 7.40
N PRO A 193 17.90 -14.77 7.41
CA PRO A 193 18.10 -13.90 6.26
C PRO A 193 18.45 -14.76 5.03
N LYS A 194 17.53 -14.86 4.08
CA LYS A 194 17.74 -15.70 2.91
C LYS A 194 18.92 -15.18 2.10
N ARG A 195 19.77 -16.09 1.62
CA ARG A 195 20.80 -15.72 0.66
C ARG A 195 20.11 -15.29 -0.63
N LEU A 196 20.30 -14.03 -1.01
CA LEU A 196 19.82 -13.52 -2.28
C LEU A 196 20.52 -14.30 -3.39
N ALA A 197 19.74 -14.95 -4.25
CA ALA A 197 20.25 -15.46 -5.51
C ALA A 197 20.87 -14.30 -6.31
N ALA A 198 21.90 -14.57 -7.11
CA ALA A 198 22.52 -13.55 -7.96
C ALA A 198 21.49 -12.83 -8.87
N THR A 199 20.44 -13.56 -9.28
CA THR A 199 19.31 -13.03 -10.07
C THR A 199 18.46 -12.00 -9.32
N ALA A 200 18.43 -12.03 -7.99
CA ALA A 200 17.66 -11.09 -7.19
C ALA A 200 18.25 -9.67 -7.18
N TRP A 201 19.53 -9.53 -7.54
CA TRP A 201 20.22 -8.24 -7.72
C TRP A 201 19.90 -7.57 -9.05
N LEU A 202 19.38 -8.33 -10.02
CA LEU A 202 18.93 -7.76 -11.28
C LEU A 202 17.57 -7.07 -11.08
N PRO A 203 17.34 -5.92 -11.72
CA PRO A 203 16.04 -5.28 -11.69
C PRO A 203 15.01 -6.19 -12.37
N SER A 204 13.86 -6.34 -11.75
CA SER A 204 12.69 -6.97 -12.36
C SER A 204 11.85 -5.93 -13.08
N ILE A 205 11.44 -6.27 -14.30
CA ILE A 205 10.63 -5.43 -15.17
C ILE A 205 9.23 -6.04 -15.24
N TYR A 206 8.21 -5.24 -14.93
CA TYR A 206 6.81 -5.66 -15.00
C TYR A 206 6.04 -4.78 -15.97
N TRP A 207 5.20 -5.40 -16.81
CA TRP A 207 4.27 -4.72 -17.70
C TRP A 207 2.87 -4.71 -17.09
N HIS A 208 2.31 -3.52 -16.93
CA HIS A 208 1.02 -3.28 -16.27
C HIS A 208 -0.14 -3.04 -17.23
N GLY A 209 0.13 -3.02 -18.55
CA GLY A 209 -0.89 -2.76 -19.56
C GLY A 209 -1.46 -1.34 -19.47
N LYS A 210 -2.69 -1.16 -19.98
CA LYS A 210 -3.38 0.14 -20.04
C LYS A 210 -4.08 0.54 -18.73
N GLN A 211 -4.16 -0.37 -17.75
CA GLN A 211 -4.78 -0.09 -16.45
C GLN A 211 -3.73 0.49 -15.49
N ASN A 212 -3.24 1.69 -15.81
CA ASN A 212 -2.26 2.41 -14.99
C ASN A 212 -2.66 3.89 -14.84
N GLN A 213 -2.09 4.55 -13.83
CA GLN A 213 -2.40 5.94 -13.48
C GLN A 213 -2.10 6.90 -14.63
N TYR A 214 -0.96 6.77 -15.30
CA TYR A 214 -0.62 7.63 -16.45
C TYR A 214 -1.60 7.50 -17.61
N HIS A 215 -2.01 6.28 -17.96
CA HIS A 215 -2.98 6.06 -19.03
C HIS A 215 -4.33 6.72 -18.72
N ARG A 216 -4.82 6.57 -17.48
CA ARG A 216 -6.06 7.21 -17.01
C ARG A 216 -5.93 8.73 -17.00
N TRP A 217 -4.83 9.25 -16.47
CA TRP A 217 -4.52 10.68 -16.44
C TRP A 217 -4.53 11.28 -17.85
N MET A 218 -3.79 10.67 -18.80
CA MET A 218 -3.75 11.09 -20.19
C MET A 218 -5.11 11.02 -20.88
N ALA A 219 -5.86 9.93 -20.66
CA ALA A 219 -7.22 9.81 -21.19
C ALA A 219 -8.14 10.91 -20.65
N GLY A 220 -8.00 11.28 -19.38
CA GLY A 220 -8.69 12.42 -18.76
C GLY A 220 -8.42 13.73 -19.49
N PHE A 221 -7.15 14.04 -19.80
CA PHE A 221 -6.80 15.23 -20.58
C PHE A 221 -7.42 15.24 -21.98
N ILE A 222 -7.38 14.09 -22.68
CA ILE A 222 -7.93 13.99 -24.04
C ILE A 222 -9.46 14.10 -24.04
N THR A 223 -10.11 13.55 -23.02
CA THR A 223 -11.57 13.55 -22.86
C THR A 223 -12.10 14.80 -22.17
N LEU A 224 -11.22 15.74 -21.77
CA LEU A 224 -11.56 16.95 -21.02
C LEU A 224 -12.37 16.64 -19.75
N GLN A 225 -11.99 15.58 -19.05
CA GLN A 225 -12.58 15.26 -17.75
C GLN A 225 -12.18 16.33 -16.72
N PRO A 226 -13.11 16.81 -15.89
CA PRO A 226 -12.79 17.76 -14.84
C PRO A 226 -11.82 17.16 -13.82
N VAL A 227 -10.94 18.00 -13.29
CA VAL A 227 -9.97 17.60 -12.25
C VAL A 227 -10.56 18.01 -10.90
N THR A 228 -10.64 17.09 -9.94
CA THR A 228 -11.10 17.48 -8.60
C THR A 228 -10.01 18.26 -7.87
N SER A 229 -10.36 19.43 -7.35
CA SER A 229 -9.50 20.28 -6.53
C SER A 229 -9.22 19.62 -5.18
N LEU A 230 -7.93 19.62 -4.79
CA LEU A 230 -7.46 19.20 -3.47
C LEU A 230 -7.64 20.29 -2.39
N ILE A 231 -8.27 21.42 -2.71
CA ILE A 231 -8.52 22.51 -1.75
C ILE A 231 -9.96 22.45 -1.23
N ASP A 232 -10.91 22.22 -2.14
CA ASP A 232 -12.34 22.31 -1.84
C ASP A 232 -13.14 21.08 -2.30
N GLY A 233 -12.48 20.08 -2.91
CA GLY A 233 -13.11 18.83 -3.33
C GLY A 233 -14.05 18.98 -4.53
N ARG A 234 -14.06 20.15 -5.17
CA ARG A 234 -14.94 20.44 -6.33
C ARG A 234 -14.25 20.12 -7.62
N ASP A 235 -15.05 19.81 -8.63
CA ASP A 235 -14.58 19.64 -10.00
C ASP A 235 -14.14 21.00 -10.57
N ALA A 236 -12.87 21.10 -10.96
CA ALA A 236 -12.27 22.21 -11.66
C ALA A 236 -12.23 21.93 -13.17
N TRP A 237 -12.54 22.96 -13.96
CA TRP A 237 -12.62 22.94 -15.42
C TRP A 237 -11.37 23.55 -16.04
#